data_AF-A0A4R6FRL4-F1
#
_entry.id   AF-A0A4R6FRL4-F1
#
_cell.length_a   1.000
_cell.length_b   1.000
_cell.length_c   1.000
_cell.angle_alpha   90.00
_cell.angle_beta   90.00
_cell.angle_gamma   90.00
#
_symmetry.space_group_name_H-M   'P 1'
#
loop_
_entity.id
_entity.type
_entity.pdbx_description
1 polymer ?
#
loop_
_entity_poly.entity_id
_entity_poly.type
_entity_poly.pdbx_seq_one_letter_code
_entity_poly.pdbx_strand_id
1 'polypeptide(L)'
;MVLAGSDIILKDTIYQDLLVAGGEIFVSGFVADDIRAAGGKLTIDSEVRDDVIVSGGQVIITENDVIHGNLINFSGNINMNGVIKGMFRSNSGNLTMNGTIEGDALFKGWKP
;
A
#
# COMPACT_ATOMS: atom_id res chain seq x y z
N MET A 1 3.77 7.06 13.76
CA MET A 1 2.76 6.32 14.54
C MET A 1 2.96 4.82 14.36
N VAL A 2 2.72 4.01 15.40
CA VAL A 2 2.85 2.54 15.34
C VAL A 2 1.59 1.87 15.85
N LEU A 3 1.05 0.91 15.10
CA LEU A 3 -0.17 0.18 15.44
C LEU A 3 0.01 -1.34 15.23
N ALA A 4 -0.59 -2.15 16.09
CA ALA A 4 -0.65 -3.60 15.93
C ALA A 4 -1.97 -4.18 16.48
N GLY A 5 -2.55 -5.17 15.80
CA GLY A 5 -3.84 -5.74 16.20
C GLY A 5 -4.40 -6.72 15.18
N SER A 6 -5.53 -7.38 15.50
CA SER A 6 -6.23 -8.23 14.53
C SER A 6 -6.85 -7.40 13.42
N ASP A 7 -7.66 -6.41 13.81
CA ASP A 7 -8.39 -5.53 12.89
C ASP A 7 -8.02 -4.09 13.21
N ILE A 8 -7.52 -3.35 12.22
CA ILE A 8 -7.05 -1.97 12.37
C ILE A 8 -7.76 -1.10 11.34
N ILE A 9 -8.46 -0.07 11.82
CA ILE A 9 -9.10 0.94 11.00
C ILE A 9 -8.51 2.28 11.37
N LEU A 10 -7.87 2.94 10.40
CA LEU A 10 -7.21 4.22 10.59
C LEU A 10 -7.78 5.26 9.64
N LYS A 11 -8.42 6.28 10.19
CA LYS A 11 -9.10 7.35 9.44
C LYS A 11 -8.52 8.74 9.68
N ASP A 12 -7.66 8.88 10.68
CA ASP A 12 -7.10 10.16 11.08
C ASP A 12 -5.86 10.54 10.26
N THR A 13 -5.56 11.83 10.23
CA THR A 13 -4.33 12.36 9.63
C THR A 13 -3.10 11.97 10.45
N ILE A 14 -2.06 11.53 9.75
CA ILE A 14 -0.75 11.17 10.31
C ILE A 14 0.28 12.14 9.72
N TYR A 15 0.88 12.97 10.57
CA TYR A 15 1.83 14.00 10.13
C TYR A 15 3.24 13.48 9.80
N GLN A 16 3.48 12.18 9.97
CA GLN A 16 4.75 11.49 9.76
C GLN A 16 4.44 10.04 9.33
N ASP A 17 5.40 9.14 9.51
CA ASP A 17 5.29 7.73 9.17
C ASP A 17 4.14 7.00 9.87
N LEU A 18 3.57 6.03 9.15
CA LEU A 18 2.74 4.96 9.68
C LEU A 18 3.48 3.62 9.59
N LEU A 19 3.66 2.95 10.73
CA LEU A 19 4.04 1.54 10.79
C LEU A 19 2.87 0.74 11.37
N VAL A 20 2.33 -0.22 10.61
CA VAL A 20 1.13 -0.96 11.03
C VAL A 20 1.22 -2.44 10.69
N ALA A 21 0.82 -3.30 11.62
CA ALA A 21 0.77 -4.75 11.38
C ALA A 21 -0.50 -5.40 11.95
N GLY A 22 -1.14 -6.29 11.18
CA GLY A 22 -2.37 -6.92 11.64
C GLY A 22 -2.98 -7.98 10.72
N GLY A 23 -4.16 -8.49 11.08
CA GLY A 23 -4.92 -9.42 10.23
C GLY A 23 -5.56 -8.69 9.06
N GLU A 24 -6.46 -7.75 9.36
CA GLU A 24 -7.09 -6.84 8.41
C GLU A 24 -6.76 -5.38 8.75
N ILE A 25 -6.26 -4.63 7.77
CA ILE A 25 -5.86 -3.23 7.93
C ILE A 25 -6.58 -2.39 6.87
N PHE A 26 -7.24 -1.33 7.31
CA PHE A 26 -7.85 -0.31 6.46
C PHE A 26 -7.31 1.08 6.83
N VAL A 27 -6.65 1.75 5.88
CA VAL A 27 -6.10 3.11 6.06
C VAL A 27 -6.77 4.05 5.08
N SER A 28 -7.52 5.04 5.57
CA SER A 28 -8.14 6.08 4.74
C SER A 28 -7.87 7.51 5.19
N GLY A 29 -6.98 7.69 6.16
CA GLY A 29 -6.55 9.00 6.64
C GLY A 29 -5.23 9.43 6.00
N PHE A 30 -5.12 10.72 5.65
CA PHE A 30 -3.93 11.31 5.03
C PHE A 30 -2.63 10.98 5.78
N VAL A 31 -1.57 10.60 5.05
CA VAL A 31 -0.23 10.34 5.61
C VAL A 31 0.78 11.28 4.96
N ALA A 32 1.40 12.12 5.79
CA ALA A 32 2.29 13.19 5.32
C ALA A 32 3.72 12.74 5.00
N ASP A 33 4.03 11.46 5.22
CA ASP A 33 5.33 10.85 4.95
C ASP A 33 5.10 9.39 4.49
N ASP A 34 5.77 8.40 5.08
CA ASP A 34 5.72 7.01 4.63
C ASP A 34 4.59 6.14 5.23
N ILE A 35 4.18 5.09 4.51
CA ILE A 35 3.47 3.93 5.07
C ILE A 35 4.33 2.67 4.97
N ARG A 36 4.45 1.94 6.09
CA ARG A 36 5.00 0.58 6.18
C ARG A 36 3.94 -0.32 6.80
N ALA A 37 3.37 -1.24 6.03
CA ALA A 37 2.25 -2.07 6.49
C ALA A 37 2.41 -3.56 6.16
N ALA A 38 2.03 -4.43 7.10
CA ALA A 38 2.06 -5.88 6.90
C ALA A 38 0.81 -6.57 7.48
N GLY A 39 0.22 -7.50 6.74
CA GLY A 39 -0.99 -8.17 7.21
C GLY A 39 -1.64 -9.16 6.26
N GLY A 40 -2.74 -9.79 6.68
CA GLY A 40 -3.48 -10.75 5.85
C GLY A 40 -4.15 -10.06 4.66
N LYS A 41 -4.92 -9.01 4.96
CA LYS A 41 -5.60 -8.15 3.99
C LYS A 41 -5.34 -6.68 4.31
N LEU A 42 -4.81 -5.94 3.34
CA LEU A 42 -4.56 -4.50 3.46
C LEU A 42 -5.35 -3.76 2.39
N THR A 43 -6.04 -2.70 2.81
CA THR A 43 -6.63 -1.71 1.92
C THR A 43 -6.09 -0.34 2.28
N ILE A 44 -5.46 0.32 1.31
CA ILE A 44 -5.08 1.73 1.38
C ILE A 44 -6.10 2.52 0.56
N ASP A 45 -6.58 3.62 1.11
CA ASP A 45 -7.59 4.53 0.55
C ASP A 45 -7.28 5.98 0.98
N SER A 46 -6.05 6.40 0.72
CA SER A 46 -5.42 7.60 1.27
C SER A 46 -4.50 8.29 0.26
N GLU A 47 -4.35 9.61 0.43
CA GLU A 47 -3.18 10.32 -0.09
C GLU A 47 -1.98 10.09 0.84
N VAL A 48 -0.83 9.70 0.26
CA VAL A 48 0.44 9.45 0.94
C VAL A 48 1.51 10.31 0.29
N ARG A 49 2.19 11.17 1.06
CA ARG A 49 3.12 12.17 0.51
C ARG A 49 4.48 11.60 0.11
N ASP A 50 4.85 10.43 0.59
CA ASP A 50 6.10 9.77 0.19
C ASP A 50 5.86 8.29 -0.15
N ASP A 51 6.64 7.37 0.41
CA ASP A 51 6.68 5.98 -0.02
C ASP A 51 5.65 5.09 0.69
N VAL A 52 5.21 4.04 0.00
CA VAL A 52 4.38 2.97 0.55
C VAL A 52 5.08 1.63 0.38
N ILE A 53 5.34 0.95 1.49
CA ILE A 53 5.90 -0.40 1.53
C ILE A 53 4.87 -1.32 2.19
N VAL A 54 4.38 -2.30 1.43
CA VAL A 54 3.28 -3.18 1.86
C VAL A 54 3.60 -4.64 1.65
N SER A 55 3.12 -5.48 2.57
CA SER A 55 3.16 -6.93 2.41
C SER A 55 1.89 -7.60 2.93
N GLY A 56 1.41 -8.62 2.23
CA GLY A 56 0.27 -9.39 2.70
C GLY A 56 -0.26 -10.46 1.76
N GLY A 57 -1.28 -11.19 2.20
CA GLY A 57 -1.98 -12.14 1.33
C GLY A 57 -2.72 -11.44 0.20
N GLN A 58 -3.40 -10.35 0.54
CA GLN A 58 -4.12 -9.48 -0.38
C GLN A 58 -3.83 -8.01 -0.06
N VAL A 59 -3.47 -7.24 -1.08
CA VAL A 59 -3.28 -5.77 -0.99
C VAL A 59 -4.20 -5.09 -2.01
N ILE A 60 -4.88 -4.04 -1.57
CA ILE A 60 -5.74 -3.21 -2.41
C ILE A 60 -5.26 -1.77 -2.27
N ILE A 61 -4.82 -1.20 -3.40
CA ILE A 61 -4.60 0.23 -3.57
C ILE A 61 -5.81 0.73 -4.36
N THR A 62 -6.69 1.47 -3.71
CA THR A 62 -7.98 1.91 -4.25
C THR A 62 -7.83 3.03 -5.28
N GLU A 63 -8.89 3.34 -6.02
CA GLU A 63 -8.88 4.44 -7.00
C GLU A 63 -8.68 5.84 -6.39
N ASN A 64 -8.94 6.02 -5.09
CA ASN A 64 -8.74 7.30 -4.42
C ASN A 64 -7.28 7.50 -3.95
N ASP A 65 -6.46 6.44 -3.96
CA ASP A 65 -5.07 6.52 -3.54
C ASP A 65 -4.26 7.42 -4.47
N VAL A 66 -3.49 8.31 -3.84
CA VAL A 66 -2.40 9.03 -4.50
C VAL A 66 -1.13 8.85 -3.67
N ILE A 67 -0.19 8.08 -4.20
CA ILE A 67 1.12 7.85 -3.61
C ILE A 67 2.11 8.75 -4.35
N HIS A 68 2.61 9.78 -3.67
CA HIS A 68 3.52 10.76 -4.26
C HIS A 68 4.95 10.23 -4.42
N GLY A 69 5.33 9.24 -3.62
CA GLY A 69 6.58 8.49 -3.77
C GLY A 69 6.39 7.17 -4.53
N ASN A 70 7.10 6.16 -4.07
CA ASN A 70 7.14 4.83 -4.64
C ASN A 70 6.19 3.87 -3.93
N LEU A 71 5.67 2.89 -4.66
CA LEU A 71 5.00 1.73 -4.08
C LEU A 71 5.91 0.50 -4.20
N ILE A 72 6.20 -0.14 -3.07
CA ILE A 72 6.90 -1.43 -3.02
C ILE A 72 5.96 -2.46 -2.39
N ASN A 73 5.53 -3.43 -3.19
CA ASN A 73 4.58 -4.46 -2.79
C ASN A 73 5.22 -5.85 -2.74
N PHE A 74 4.94 -6.58 -1.66
CA PHE A 74 5.26 -7.99 -1.48
C PHE A 74 4.00 -8.76 -1.06
N SER A 75 3.15 -9.10 -2.03
CA SER A 75 1.86 -9.72 -1.74
C SER A 75 1.54 -10.97 -2.55
N GLY A 76 0.67 -11.83 -2.04
CA GLY A 76 0.12 -12.92 -2.86
C GLY A 76 -0.67 -12.36 -4.04
N ASN A 77 -1.56 -11.42 -3.76
CA ASN A 77 -2.38 -10.73 -4.75
C ASN A 77 -2.38 -9.22 -4.48
N ILE A 78 -2.27 -8.42 -5.53
CA ILE A 78 -2.46 -6.96 -5.46
C ILE A 78 -3.43 -6.48 -6.53
N ASN A 79 -4.38 -5.63 -6.11
CA ASN A 79 -5.19 -4.81 -7.01
C ASN A 79 -4.70 -3.36 -6.90
N MET A 80 -4.18 -2.80 -8.00
CA MET A 80 -3.64 -1.45 -8.04
C MET A 80 -4.52 -0.57 -8.94
N ASN A 81 -5.36 0.26 -8.32
CA ASN A 81 -6.32 1.14 -8.99
C ASN A 81 -5.99 2.64 -8.86
N GLY A 82 -5.11 3.01 -7.93
CA GLY A 82 -4.78 4.40 -7.64
C GLY A 82 -3.72 5.02 -8.56
N VAL A 83 -3.21 6.18 -8.15
CA VAL A 83 -2.10 6.87 -8.83
C VAL A 83 -0.81 6.73 -8.04
N ILE A 84 0.25 6.30 -8.70
CA ILE A 84 1.60 6.25 -8.15
C ILE A 84 2.46 7.22 -8.95
N LYS A 85 2.96 8.27 -8.30
CA LYS A 85 3.78 9.31 -8.93
C LYS A 85 5.22 8.85 -9.16
N GLY A 86 5.74 8.01 -8.27
CA GLY A 86 7.07 7.40 -8.39
C GLY A 86 7.05 6.03 -9.05
N MET A 87 7.99 5.18 -8.64
CA MET A 87 8.11 3.81 -9.10
C MET A 87 7.05 2.90 -8.47
N PHE A 88 6.52 1.96 -9.23
CA PHE A 88 5.85 0.79 -8.68
C PHE A 88 6.70 -0.47 -8.85
N ARG A 89 7.16 -1.04 -7.72
CA ARG A 89 7.79 -2.36 -7.69
C ARG A 89 6.85 -3.37 -7.03
N SER A 90 6.45 -4.41 -7.76
CA SER A 90 5.65 -5.50 -7.20
C SER A 90 6.37 -6.83 -7.30
N ASN A 91 6.49 -7.52 -6.16
CA ASN A 91 6.73 -8.95 -6.11
C ASN A 91 5.43 -9.63 -5.66
N SER A 92 4.72 -10.23 -6.62
CA SER A 92 3.41 -10.82 -6.34
C SER A 92 3.10 -12.07 -7.16
N GLY A 93 2.19 -12.89 -6.65
CA GLY A 93 1.64 -14.03 -7.40
C GLY A 93 0.72 -13.56 -8.52
N ASN A 94 -0.28 -12.74 -8.16
CA ASN A 94 -1.18 -12.09 -9.11
C ASN A 94 -1.15 -10.57 -8.92
N LEU A 95 -1.17 -9.84 -10.04
CA LEU A 95 -1.27 -8.39 -10.09
C LEU A 95 -2.39 -8.01 -11.07
N THR A 96 -3.37 -7.26 -10.57
CA THR A 96 -4.36 -6.56 -11.40
C THR A 96 -4.05 -5.06 -11.32
N MET A 97 -4.03 -4.41 -12.48
CA MET A 97 -3.66 -3.00 -12.60
C MET A 97 -4.68 -2.26 -13.44
N ASN A 98 -5.39 -1.33 -12.81
CA ASN A 98 -6.32 -0.42 -13.46
C ASN A 98 -5.95 1.06 -13.23
N GLY A 99 -4.98 1.32 -12.35
CA GLY A 99 -4.49 2.65 -12.00
C GLY A 99 -3.40 3.19 -12.92
N THR A 100 -2.83 4.32 -12.51
CA THR A 100 -1.77 5.04 -13.25
C THR A 100 -0.45 4.98 -12.49
N ILE A 101 0.64 4.79 -13.22
CA ILE A 101 2.02 4.90 -12.71
C ILE A 101 2.71 5.95 -13.58
N GLU A 102 3.21 7.02 -12.95
CA GLU A 102 3.93 8.08 -13.66
C GLU A 102 5.44 7.81 -13.75
N GLY A 103 5.98 6.98 -12.85
CA GLY A 103 7.36 6.48 -12.90
C GLY A 103 7.50 5.10 -13.51
N ASP A 104 8.57 4.41 -13.14
CA ASP A 104 8.89 3.06 -13.63
C ASP A 104 8.01 1.98 -12.99
N ALA A 105 7.71 0.94 -13.75
CA ALA A 105 6.96 -0.23 -13.28
C ALA A 105 7.80 -1.50 -13.39
N LEU A 106 8.10 -2.13 -12.25
CA LEU A 106 8.91 -3.34 -12.14
C LEU A 106 8.12 -4.48 -11.49
N PHE A 107 7.83 -5.52 -12.26
CA PHE A 107 7.07 -6.68 -11.77
C PHE A 107 7.91 -7.93 -11.76
N LYS A 108 7.90 -8.63 -10.63
CA LYS A 108 8.52 -9.94 -10.47
C LYS A 108 7.47 -10.92 -9.95
N GLY A 109 7.37 -12.07 -10.62
CA GLY A 109 6.53 -13.17 -10.16
C GLY A 109 7.09 -13.77 -8.87
N TRP A 110 6.21 -14.07 -7.92
CA TRP A 110 6.56 -14.81 -6.71
C TRP A 110 6.85 -16.28 -7.04
N LYS A 111 8.02 -16.78 -6.64
CA LYS A 111 8.30 -18.22 -6.57
C LYS A 111 8.51 -18.57 -5.09
N PRO A 112 7.72 -19.50 -4.53
CA PRO A 112 7.87 -19.94 -3.14
C PRO A 112 9.22 -20.59 -2.87
#